data_AF-A0A3R7UTG4-F1
#
_entry.id   AF-A0A3R7UTG4-F1
#
_cell.length_a   1.000
_cell.length_b   1.000
_cell.length_c   1.000
_cell.angle_alpha   90.00
_cell.angle_beta   90.00
_cell.angle_gamma   90.00
#
_symmetry.space_group_name_H-M   'P 1'
#
loop_
_entity.id
_entity.type
_entity.pdbx_description
1 polymer ?
#
loop_
_entity_poly.entity_id
_entity_poly.type
_entity_poly.pdbx_seq_one_letter_code
_entity_poly.pdbx_strand_id
1 'polypeptide(L)'
;MHPMTDIKKIRIEAIHLDQDDPKKCTAKKLERRGLIQCKTRISSAAKRGILLDPLSESLLSPSDLDLIEVGTLVALDCSWKRIHESVRIISKTTRLESRILPILLAGNPVSWGKRGRMSTAEALSASLYIVGRKDQAISLLTPFKFGDAFLDLNRQLLEAYSSCHSQTEVEEMQWEFFDRPSSDI
;
A
#
# COMPACT_ATOMS: atom_id res chain seq x y z
N MET A 1 24.55 25.85 -6.48
CA MET A 1 23.26 25.83 -5.76
C MET A 1 22.29 25.04 -6.64
N HIS A 2 22.16 23.73 -6.42
CA HIS A 2 21.22 22.91 -7.18
C HIS A 2 19.80 23.30 -6.73
N PRO A 3 18.83 23.46 -7.66
CA PRO A 3 17.44 23.58 -7.24
C PRO A 3 17.07 22.27 -6.53
N MET A 4 16.58 22.34 -5.30
CA MET A 4 15.88 21.22 -4.70
C MET A 4 14.66 20.98 -5.58
N THR A 5 14.72 19.96 -6.44
CA THR A 5 13.62 19.55 -7.29
C THR A 5 12.44 19.27 -6.38
N ASP A 6 11.36 20.04 -6.52
CA ASP A 6 10.14 19.81 -5.76
C ASP A 6 9.60 18.42 -6.14
N ILE A 7 9.82 17.43 -5.27
CA ILE A 7 9.47 16.04 -5.56
C ILE A 7 7.95 15.97 -5.65
N LYS A 8 7.45 15.70 -6.86
CA LYS A 8 6.02 15.61 -7.13
C LYS A 8 5.38 14.58 -6.20
N LYS A 9 4.40 15.03 -5.41
CA LYS A 9 3.62 14.17 -4.52
C LYS A 9 2.85 13.12 -5.32
N ILE A 10 2.91 11.86 -4.90
CA ILE A 10 2.19 10.76 -5.52
C ILE A 10 0.68 10.95 -5.33
N ARG A 11 -0.09 10.72 -6.40
CA ARG A 11 -1.55 10.67 -6.32
C ARG A 11 -1.99 9.35 -5.70
N ILE A 12 -2.91 9.43 -4.75
CA ILE A 12 -3.39 8.27 -4.00
C ILE A 12 -4.91 8.24 -4.02
N GLU A 13 -5.44 7.08 -4.37
CA GLU A 13 -6.87 6.79 -4.32
C GLU A 13 -7.15 5.55 -3.48
N ALA A 14 -8.34 5.51 -2.87
CA ALA A 14 -8.87 4.28 -2.29
C ALA A 14 -10.24 3.98 -2.92
N ILE A 15 -10.41 2.78 -3.46
CA ILE A 15 -11.73 2.30 -3.88
C ILE A 15 -12.44 1.81 -2.62
N HIS A 16 -13.39 2.61 -2.12
CA HIS A 16 -14.14 2.32 -0.90
C HIS A 16 -15.57 1.94 -1.26
N LEU A 17 -15.93 0.67 -1.07
CA LEU A 17 -17.23 0.12 -1.49
C LEU A 17 -18.32 0.20 -0.41
N ASP A 18 -18.19 1.14 0.54
CA ASP A 18 -19.13 1.42 1.65
C ASP A 18 -19.54 0.17 2.47
N GLN A 19 -18.56 -0.70 2.79
CA GLN A 19 -18.82 -1.98 3.47
C GLN A 19 -18.44 -2.00 4.95
N ASP A 20 -17.76 -0.96 5.43
CA ASP A 20 -17.26 -0.84 6.80
C ASP A 20 -17.77 0.46 7.46
N ASP A 21 -17.77 0.48 8.80
CA ASP A 21 -18.05 1.69 9.58
C ASP A 21 -17.09 2.83 9.17
N PRO A 22 -17.59 3.92 8.55
CA PRO A 22 -16.75 5.02 8.06
C PRO A 22 -15.95 5.71 9.17
N LYS A 23 -16.38 5.59 10.44
CA LYS A 23 -15.66 6.13 11.60
C LYS A 23 -14.39 5.33 11.90
N LYS A 24 -14.38 4.03 11.59
CA LYS A 24 -13.26 3.11 11.80
C LYS A 24 -12.40 2.92 10.55
N CYS A 25 -12.96 3.19 9.36
CA CYS A 25 -12.25 3.11 8.09
C CYS A 25 -11.08 4.11 8.04
N THR A 26 -9.86 3.58 7.87
CA THR A 26 -8.64 4.39 7.81
C THR A 26 -8.54 5.17 6.49
N ALA A 27 -9.02 4.62 5.37
CA ALA A 27 -9.10 5.33 4.08
C ALA A 27 -10.01 6.57 4.16
N LYS A 28 -11.21 6.45 4.74
CA LYS A 28 -12.12 7.58 4.96
C LYS A 28 -11.55 8.63 5.91
N LYS A 29 -10.70 8.25 6.86
CA LYS A 29 -10.00 9.21 7.71
C LYS A 29 -8.91 9.97 6.93
N LEU A 30 -8.18 9.30 6.05
CA LEU A 30 -7.22 9.94 5.14
C LEU A 30 -7.90 10.91 4.17
N GLU A 31 -9.05 10.53 3.60
CA GLU A 31 -9.86 11.41 2.73
C GLU A 31 -10.30 12.68 3.45
N ARG A 32 -10.81 12.56 4.69
CA ARG A 32 -11.18 13.71 5.54
C ARG A 32 -10.01 14.65 5.85
N ARG A 33 -8.76 14.17 5.75
CA ARG A 33 -7.54 14.95 5.93
C ARG A 33 -6.99 15.50 4.60
N GLY A 34 -7.65 15.24 3.47
CA GLY A 34 -7.21 15.67 2.14
C GLY A 34 -5.96 14.95 1.65
N LEU A 35 -5.61 13.79 2.24
CA LEU A 35 -4.39 13.06 1.92
C LEU A 35 -4.56 12.08 0.75
N ILE A 36 -5.78 11.58 0.56
CA ILE A 36 -6.16 10.67 -0.54
C ILE A 36 -7.55 11.05 -1.06
N GLN A 37 -7.96 10.51 -2.20
CA GLN A 37 -9.35 10.55 -2.66
C GLN A 37 -10.00 9.17 -2.53
N CYS A 38 -11.19 9.06 -1.93
CA CYS A 38 -11.94 7.82 -1.99
C CYS A 38 -12.90 7.81 -3.18
N LYS A 39 -12.97 6.68 -3.88
CA LYS A 39 -13.88 6.44 -5.00
C LYS A 39 -14.89 5.39 -4.59
N THR A 40 -16.17 5.72 -4.66
CA THR A 40 -17.27 4.80 -4.33
C THR A 40 -17.69 3.92 -5.51
N ARG A 41 -17.15 4.19 -6.70
CA ARG A 41 -17.40 3.41 -7.92
C ARG A 41 -16.06 3.04 -8.55
N ILE A 42 -15.89 1.76 -8.90
CA ILE A 42 -14.68 1.30 -9.61
C ILE A 42 -14.49 2.06 -10.93
N SER A 43 -15.58 2.42 -11.61
CA SER A 43 -15.51 3.16 -12.87
C SER A 43 -14.89 4.55 -12.74
N SER A 44 -14.97 5.20 -11.56
CA SER A 44 -14.39 6.52 -11.30
C SER A 44 -12.97 6.48 -10.72
N ALA A 45 -12.44 5.29 -10.48
CA ALA A 45 -11.05 5.12 -10.07
C ALA A 45 -10.07 5.39 -11.21
N ALA A 46 -8.84 5.73 -10.84
CA ALA A 46 -7.72 5.89 -11.75
C ALA A 46 -7.58 4.68 -12.70
N LYS A 47 -7.23 4.98 -13.95
CA LYS A 47 -7.11 3.96 -15.00
C LYS A 47 -5.71 3.43 -15.21
N ARG A 48 -4.69 4.05 -14.59
CA ARG A 48 -3.27 3.71 -14.72
C ARG A 48 -2.57 3.94 -13.38
N GLY A 49 -1.56 3.13 -13.09
CA GLY A 49 -0.86 3.12 -11.82
C GLY A 49 -0.83 1.72 -11.20
N ILE A 50 -0.67 1.67 -9.88
CA ILE A 50 -0.61 0.42 -9.11
C ILE A 50 -1.90 0.24 -8.32
N LEU A 51 -2.45 -0.98 -8.35
CA LEU A 51 -3.47 -1.44 -7.41
C LEU A 51 -2.80 -2.27 -6.32
N LEU A 52 -2.98 -1.88 -5.06
CA LEU A 52 -2.66 -2.75 -3.93
C LEU A 52 -3.70 -3.85 -3.84
N ASP A 53 -3.24 -5.05 -4.13
CA ASP A 53 -4.05 -6.24 -4.32
C ASP A 53 -3.42 -7.40 -3.54
N PRO A 54 -3.98 -7.80 -2.39
CA PRO A 54 -3.43 -8.89 -1.58
C PRO A 54 -3.64 -10.27 -2.22
N LEU A 55 -4.27 -10.36 -3.40
CA LEU A 55 -4.37 -11.58 -4.20
C LEU A 55 -3.31 -11.64 -5.31
N SER A 56 -2.50 -10.60 -5.48
CA SER A 56 -1.47 -10.55 -6.51
C SER A 56 -0.29 -11.45 -6.16
N GLU A 57 0.33 -12.04 -7.18
CA GLU A 57 1.61 -12.75 -7.07
C GLU A 57 2.82 -11.84 -7.28
N SER A 58 2.61 -10.62 -7.81
CA SER A 58 3.69 -9.67 -8.09
C SER A 58 3.91 -8.75 -6.90
N LEU A 59 5.13 -8.73 -6.36
CA LEU A 59 5.48 -7.88 -5.23
C LEU A 59 5.65 -6.43 -5.64
N LEU A 60 5.17 -5.52 -4.81
CA LEU A 60 5.51 -4.10 -4.93
C LEU A 60 7.00 -3.93 -4.66
N SER A 61 7.69 -3.21 -5.53
CA SER A 61 9.11 -2.90 -5.37
C SER A 61 9.43 -1.46 -5.78
N PRO A 62 10.66 -0.98 -5.49
CA PRO A 62 11.07 0.36 -5.89
C PRO A 62 11.00 0.63 -7.40
N SER A 63 11.07 -0.41 -8.24
CA SER A 63 10.91 -0.28 -9.70
C SER A 63 9.50 0.14 -10.13
N ASP A 64 8.50 0.04 -9.26
CA ASP A 64 7.12 0.48 -9.57
C ASP A 64 6.94 2.01 -9.47
N LEU A 65 7.96 2.75 -9.03
CA LEU A 65 7.89 4.19 -8.81
C LEU A 65 7.41 4.95 -10.06
N ASP A 66 8.02 4.70 -11.22
CA ASP A 66 7.70 5.41 -12.46
C ASP A 66 6.22 5.25 -12.83
N LEU A 67 5.68 4.04 -12.67
CA LEU A 67 4.27 3.73 -12.94
C LEU A 67 3.34 4.48 -11.98
N ILE A 68 3.73 4.61 -10.72
CA ILE A 68 2.99 5.35 -9.69
C ILE A 68 3.04 6.87 -9.95
N GLU A 69 4.19 7.41 -10.38
CA GLU A 69 4.39 8.84 -10.66
C GLU A 69 3.57 9.35 -11.85
N VAL A 70 3.52 8.56 -12.93
CA VAL A 70 2.67 8.86 -14.10
C VAL A 70 1.21 8.49 -13.84
N GLY A 71 0.98 7.52 -12.96
CA GLY A 71 -0.32 6.96 -12.62
C GLY A 71 -0.84 7.43 -11.26
N THR A 72 -1.27 6.46 -10.46
CA THR A 72 -1.86 6.64 -9.13
C THR A 72 -1.62 5.38 -8.31
N LEU A 73 -1.31 5.52 -7.03
CA LEU A 73 -1.34 4.41 -6.08
C LEU A 73 -2.77 4.21 -5.60
N VAL A 74 -3.36 3.05 -5.89
CA VAL A 74 -4.76 2.75 -5.59
C VAL A 74 -4.83 1.64 -4.56
N ALA A 75 -5.49 1.88 -3.44
CA ALA A 75 -5.83 0.84 -2.48
C ALA A 75 -7.26 0.34 -2.69
N LEU A 76 -7.49 -0.95 -2.45
CA LEU A 76 -8.84 -1.51 -2.37
C LEU A 76 -9.27 -1.62 -0.91
N ASP A 77 -10.27 -0.83 -0.52
CA ASP A 77 -10.85 -0.83 0.83
C ASP A 77 -12.21 -1.56 0.77
N CYS A 78 -12.16 -2.90 0.86
CA CYS A 78 -13.34 -3.75 0.84
C CYS A 78 -13.22 -4.91 1.83
N SER A 79 -14.36 -5.53 2.14
CA SER A 79 -14.36 -6.75 2.95
C SER A 79 -13.70 -7.92 2.20
N TRP A 80 -13.04 -8.82 2.94
CA TRP A 80 -12.45 -10.05 2.39
C TRP A 80 -13.44 -10.89 1.57
N LYS A 81 -14.74 -10.84 1.90
CA LYS A 81 -15.78 -11.59 1.18
C LYS A 81 -15.94 -11.16 -0.29
N ARG A 82 -15.53 -9.93 -0.64
CA ARG A 82 -15.76 -9.34 -1.97
C ARG A 82 -14.47 -8.98 -2.70
N ILE A 83 -13.32 -9.35 -2.15
CA ILE A 83 -12.03 -8.96 -2.70
C ILE A 83 -11.78 -9.56 -4.09
N HIS A 84 -12.05 -10.87 -4.28
CA HIS A 84 -11.91 -11.53 -5.58
C HIS A 84 -12.80 -10.90 -6.67
N GLU A 85 -14.08 -10.65 -6.34
CA GLU A 85 -15.02 -10.01 -7.28
C GLU A 85 -14.53 -8.61 -7.65
N SER A 86 -14.14 -7.82 -6.65
CA SER A 86 -13.71 -6.43 -6.83
C SER A 86 -12.45 -6.34 -7.68
N VAL A 87 -11.42 -7.12 -7.37
CA VAL A 87 -10.16 -7.21 -8.13
C VAL A 87 -10.45 -7.60 -9.59
N ARG A 88 -11.31 -8.61 -9.81
CA ARG A 88 -11.70 -9.03 -11.17
C ARG A 88 -12.41 -7.93 -11.96
N ILE A 89 -13.24 -7.10 -11.31
CA ILE A 89 -13.91 -5.98 -11.99
C ILE A 89 -12.90 -4.87 -12.29
N ILE A 90 -12.00 -4.56 -11.37
CA ILE A 90 -10.97 -3.53 -11.55
C ILE A 90 -10.03 -3.89 -12.69
N SER A 91 -9.55 -5.14 -12.75
CA SER A 91 -8.65 -5.60 -13.82
C SER A 91 -9.29 -5.56 -15.21
N LYS A 92 -10.61 -5.75 -15.30
CA LYS A 92 -11.36 -5.64 -16.57
C LYS A 92 -11.66 -4.20 -17.00
N THR A 93 -11.63 -3.23 -16.09
CA THR A 93 -12.12 -1.86 -16.32
C THR A 93 -11.05 -0.78 -16.20
N THR A 94 -9.82 -1.18 -15.86
CA THR A 94 -8.66 -0.31 -15.67
C THR A 94 -7.41 -0.97 -16.26
N ARG A 95 -6.33 -0.20 -16.38
CA ARG A 95 -4.97 -0.68 -16.67
C ARG A 95 -4.08 -0.48 -15.43
N LEU A 96 -4.65 -0.67 -14.24
CA LEU A 96 -3.88 -0.71 -13.01
C LEU A 96 -3.13 -2.04 -12.98
N GLU A 97 -1.86 -2.00 -12.60
CA GLU A 97 -1.10 -3.21 -12.36
C GLU A 97 -1.23 -3.62 -10.89
N SER A 98 -1.65 -4.86 -10.65
CA SER A 98 -1.77 -5.39 -9.30
C SER A 98 -0.39 -5.64 -8.70
N ARG A 99 -0.25 -5.27 -7.41
CA ARG A 99 0.89 -5.61 -6.58
C ARG A 99 0.45 -6.01 -5.19
N ILE A 100 1.07 -7.03 -4.63
CA ILE A 100 1.01 -7.36 -3.21
C ILE A 100 2.18 -6.69 -2.48
N LEU A 101 1.97 -6.28 -1.23
CA LEU A 101 3.07 -5.79 -0.40
C LEU A 101 3.93 -6.97 0.10
N PRO A 102 5.27 -6.79 0.22
CA PRO A 102 6.09 -7.76 0.94
C PRO A 102 5.64 -7.87 2.40
N ILE A 103 6.06 -8.94 3.07
CA ILE A 103 5.65 -9.21 4.46
C ILE A 103 6.04 -8.02 5.35
N LEU A 104 5.01 -7.46 5.98
CA LEU A 104 5.07 -6.42 7.00
C LEU A 104 4.10 -6.78 8.14
N LEU A 105 4.38 -6.26 9.31
CA LEU A 105 3.60 -6.47 10.53
C LEU A 105 2.67 -5.28 10.78
N ALA A 106 1.41 -5.56 11.10
CA ALA A 106 0.48 -4.49 11.46
C ALA A 106 0.90 -3.80 12.77
N GLY A 107 0.89 -2.46 12.79
CA GLY A 107 1.03 -1.63 13.98
C GLY A 107 -0.31 -1.17 14.55
N ASN A 108 -1.40 -1.33 13.79
CA ASN A 108 -2.75 -0.99 14.25
C ASN A 108 -3.20 -1.82 15.47
N PRO A 109 -4.03 -1.26 16.37
CA PRO A 109 -4.44 -1.94 17.61
C PRO A 109 -5.24 -3.24 17.43
N VAL A 110 -5.87 -3.45 16.27
CA VAL A 110 -6.75 -4.59 16.02
C VAL A 110 -5.95 -5.85 15.66
N SER A 111 -4.85 -5.67 14.92
CA SER A 111 -4.06 -6.77 14.38
C SER A 111 -2.57 -6.65 14.70
N TRP A 112 -2.21 -5.94 15.78
CA TRP A 112 -0.82 -5.66 16.14
C TRP A 112 0.08 -6.91 16.04
N GLY A 113 1.21 -6.79 15.34
CA GLY A 113 2.19 -7.86 15.14
C GLY A 113 1.77 -8.94 14.14
N LYS A 114 0.55 -8.93 13.59
CA LYS A 114 0.12 -9.94 12.61
C LYS A 114 0.60 -9.59 11.20
N ARG A 115 1.15 -10.60 10.51
CA ARG A 115 1.60 -10.53 9.11
C ARG A 115 0.43 -10.22 8.18
N GLY A 116 0.61 -9.26 7.27
CA GLY A 116 -0.36 -8.98 6.18
C GLY A 116 -1.73 -8.46 6.64
N ARG A 117 -1.91 -8.11 7.91
CA ARG A 117 -3.18 -7.61 8.48
C ARG A 117 -3.16 -6.09 8.72
N MET A 118 -2.49 -5.39 7.81
CA MET A 118 -2.39 -3.94 7.78
C MET A 118 -3.75 -3.30 7.49
N SER A 119 -3.96 -2.12 8.05
CA SER A 119 -5.02 -1.21 7.62
C SER A 119 -4.68 -0.57 6.28
N THR A 120 -5.67 -0.02 5.60
CA THR A 120 -5.49 0.67 4.31
C THR A 120 -4.49 1.83 4.40
N ALA A 121 -4.47 2.56 5.52
CA ALA A 121 -3.47 3.61 5.75
C ALA A 121 -2.04 3.07 5.90
N GLU A 122 -1.85 1.95 6.61
CA GLU A 122 -0.54 1.30 6.74
C GLU A 122 -0.06 0.75 5.40
N ALA A 123 -0.94 0.10 4.64
CA ALA A 123 -0.62 -0.42 3.32
C ALA A 123 -0.17 0.70 2.36
N LEU A 124 -0.94 1.79 2.27
CA LEU A 124 -0.58 2.95 1.45
C LEU A 124 0.75 3.60 1.90
N SER A 125 0.96 3.72 3.22
CA SER A 125 2.21 4.24 3.76
C SER A 125 3.39 3.34 3.42
N ALA A 126 3.28 2.03 3.63
CA ALA A 126 4.31 1.06 3.30
C ALA A 126 4.67 1.13 1.82
N SER A 127 3.67 1.19 0.94
CA SER A 127 3.90 1.28 -0.50
C SER A 127 4.73 2.49 -0.88
N LEU A 128 4.36 3.67 -0.37
CA LEU A 128 5.11 4.91 -0.60
C LEU A 128 6.53 4.82 -0.05
N TYR A 129 6.70 4.20 1.12
CA TYR A 129 8.00 4.05 1.75
C TYR A 129 8.93 3.18 0.89
N ILE A 130 8.42 2.02 0.45
CA ILE A 130 9.15 1.07 -0.40
C ILE A 130 9.59 1.77 -1.69
N VAL A 131 8.71 2.52 -2.36
CA VAL A 131 9.08 3.26 -3.60
C VAL A 131 9.84 4.56 -3.35
N GLY A 132 10.41 4.75 -2.16
CA GLY A 132 11.29 5.88 -1.84
C GLY A 132 10.61 7.22 -1.55
N ARG A 133 9.28 7.26 -1.42
CA ARG A 133 8.49 8.46 -1.05
C ARG A 133 8.25 8.51 0.46
N LYS A 134 9.34 8.44 1.24
CA LYS A 134 9.32 8.27 2.71
C LYS A 134 8.58 9.40 3.45
N ASP A 135 8.79 10.65 3.07
CA ASP A 135 8.11 11.78 3.70
C ASP A 135 6.59 11.73 3.49
N GLN A 136 6.16 11.35 2.28
CA GLN A 136 4.76 11.18 1.98
C GLN A 136 4.17 9.98 2.74
N ALA A 137 4.91 8.86 2.84
CA ALA A 137 4.52 7.71 3.66
C ALA A 137 4.27 8.11 5.12
N ILE A 138 5.24 8.76 5.75
CA ILE A 138 5.14 9.24 7.15
C ILE A 138 3.93 10.17 7.29
N SER A 139 3.73 11.10 6.34
CA SER A 139 2.60 12.03 6.36
C SER A 139 1.23 11.33 6.40
N LEU A 140 1.08 10.18 5.75
CA LEU A 140 -0.16 9.39 5.77
C LEU A 140 -0.48 8.85 7.17
N LEU A 141 0.54 8.55 7.97
CA LEU A 141 0.36 7.94 9.28
C LEU A 141 0.19 8.96 10.41
N THR A 142 0.57 10.23 10.20
CA THR A 142 0.40 11.32 11.20
C THR A 142 -1.01 11.45 11.80
N PRO A 143 -2.13 11.18 11.10
CA PRO A 143 -3.46 11.27 11.71
C PRO A 143 -3.77 10.12 12.68
N PHE A 144 -2.94 9.07 12.76
CA PHE A 144 -3.21 7.83 13.46
C PHE A 144 -2.28 7.65 14.66
N LYS A 145 -2.86 7.39 15.85
CA LYS A 145 -2.08 7.16 17.08
C LYS A 145 -1.12 5.96 16.99
N PHE A 146 -1.41 5.00 16.10
CA PHE A 146 -0.58 3.83 15.88
C PHE A 146 0.47 4.04 14.76
N GLY A 147 0.51 5.23 14.14
CA GLY A 147 1.36 5.51 12.99
C GLY A 147 2.84 5.28 13.27
N ASP A 148 3.34 5.88 14.35
CA ASP A 148 4.73 5.71 14.78
C ASP A 148 5.03 4.25 15.15
N ALA A 149 4.10 3.59 15.84
CA ALA A 149 4.25 2.17 16.20
C ALA A 149 4.38 1.26 14.96
N PHE A 150 3.65 1.53 13.87
CA PHE A 150 3.80 0.79 12.62
C PHE A 150 5.18 1.02 11.97
N LEU A 151 5.63 2.28 11.91
CA LEU A 151 6.92 2.63 11.33
C LEU A 151 8.08 2.06 12.14
N ASP A 152 8.00 2.11 13.46
CA ASP A 152 9.01 1.54 14.36
C ASP A 152 9.07 0.02 14.27
N LEU A 153 7.91 -0.64 14.30
CA LEU A 153 7.81 -2.10 14.21
C LEU A 153 8.42 -2.63 12.91
N ASN A 154 8.27 -1.90 11.81
CA ASN A 154 8.71 -2.33 10.49
C ASN A 154 9.95 -1.58 9.99
N ARG A 155 10.64 -0.80 10.83
CA ARG A 155 11.71 0.11 10.39
C ARG A 155 12.77 -0.59 9.55
N GLN A 156 13.28 -1.71 10.04
CA GLN A 156 14.32 -2.49 9.34
C GLN A 156 13.80 -3.06 8.01
N LEU A 157 12.57 -3.60 7.99
CA LEU A 157 11.94 -4.14 6.79
C LEU A 157 11.71 -3.05 5.73
N LEU A 158 11.13 -1.91 6.14
CA LEU A 158 10.84 -0.80 5.24
C LEU A 158 12.10 -0.20 4.64
N GLU A 159 13.17 -0.06 5.44
CA GLU A 159 14.47 0.38 4.96
C GLU A 159 15.08 -0.63 3.97
N ALA A 160 15.12 -1.91 4.34
CA ALA A 160 15.65 -2.98 3.50
C ALA A 160 14.92 -3.04 2.15
N TYR A 161 13.58 -3.11 2.15
CA TYR A 161 12.78 -3.14 0.92
C TYR A 161 12.94 -1.88 0.07
N SER A 162 13.09 -0.70 0.69
CA SER A 162 13.31 0.55 -0.03
C SER A 162 14.68 0.66 -0.70
N SER A 163 15.63 -0.19 -0.30
CA SER A 163 16.98 -0.26 -0.86
C SER A 163 17.13 -1.26 -2.02
N CYS A 164 16.10 -2.07 -2.27
CA CYS A 164 16.05 -3.01 -3.39
C CYS A 164 15.83 -2.27 -4.73
N HIS A 165 16.04 -2.97 -5.85
CA HIS A 165 15.87 -2.41 -7.20
C HIS A 165 14.83 -3.17 -8.04
N SER A 166 14.40 -4.35 -7.59
CA SER A 166 13.50 -5.23 -8.34
C SER A 166 12.55 -5.99 -7.43
N GLN A 167 11.50 -6.58 -8.02
CA GLN A 167 10.56 -7.45 -7.29
C GLN A 167 11.28 -8.68 -6.72
N THR A 168 12.19 -9.27 -7.48
CA THR A 168 13.01 -10.42 -7.06
C THR A 168 13.90 -10.08 -5.87
N GLU A 169 14.54 -8.90 -5.86
CA GLU A 169 15.32 -8.46 -4.71
C GLU A 169 14.44 -8.27 -3.46
N VAL A 170 13.25 -7.69 -3.60
CA VAL A 170 12.31 -7.53 -2.47
C VAL A 170 11.86 -8.90 -1.94
N GLU A 171 11.61 -9.86 -2.83
CA GLU A 171 11.25 -11.23 -2.47
C GLU A 171 12.35 -11.93 -1.67
N GLU A 172 13.58 -11.90 -2.16
CA GLU A 172 14.74 -12.49 -1.48
C GLU A 172 15.00 -11.79 -0.14
N MET A 173 14.92 -10.46 -0.11
CA MET A 173 15.07 -9.66 1.10
C MET A 173 14.04 -10.06 2.16
N GLN A 174 12.79 -10.30 1.78
CA GLN A 174 11.75 -10.77 2.70
C GLN A 174 12.16 -12.08 3.41
N TRP A 175 12.84 -12.99 2.72
CA TRP A 175 13.27 -14.27 3.27
C TRP A 175 14.50 -14.18 4.16
N GLU A 176 15.21 -13.05 4.19
CA GLU A 176 16.24 -12.79 5.21
C GLU A 176 15.64 -12.51 6.59
N PHE A 177 14.39 -12.01 6.64
CA PHE A 177 13.69 -11.67 7.88
C PHE A 177 12.65 -12.71 8.31
N PHE A 178 12.15 -13.52 7.38
CA PHE A 178 11.09 -14.48 7.63
C PHE A 178 11.44 -15.85 7.06
N ASP A 179 10.98 -16.90 7.75
CA ASP A 179 11.11 -18.26 7.23
C ASP A 179 10.39 -18.38 5.90
N ARG A 180 11.08 -18.96 4.91
CA ARG A 180 10.45 -19.39 3.67
C ARG A 180 9.32 -20.36 3.99
N PRO A 181 8.19 -20.29 3.27
CA PRO A 181 7.20 -21.36 3.35
C PRO A 181 7.91 -22.68 3.06
N SER A 182 7.79 -23.64 3.96
CA SER A 182 8.28 -25.00 3.71
C SER A 182 7.59 -25.51 2.44
N SER A 183 8.37 -26.00 1.47
CA SER A 183 7.91 -26.54 0.18
C SER A 183 7.02 -27.79 0.29
N ASP A 184 6.61 -28.14 1.50
CA ASP A 184 5.83 -29.33 1.79
C ASP A 184 4.34 -28.95 1.89
N ILE A 185 3.62 -29.13 0.77
CA ILE A 185 2.33 -29.83 0.59
C ILE A 185 1.90 -29.69 -0.88
#